data_AF-A0A0A3HQJ2-F1
#
_entry.id   AF-A0A0A3HQJ2-F1
#
_cell.length_a   1.000
_cell.length_b   1.000
_cell.length_c   1.000
_cell.angle_alpha   90.00
_cell.angle_beta   90.00
_cell.angle_gamma   90.00
#
_symmetry.space_group_name_H-M   'P 1'
#
loop_
_entity.id
_entity.type
_entity.pdbx_description
1 polymer ?
#
loop_
_entity_poly.entity_id
_entity_poly.type
_entity_poly.pdbx_seq_one_letter_code
_entity_poly.pdbx_strand_id
1 'polypeptide(L)'
;MSAAIKLPLTDDEKSRLRQAKVKIADVHRLTKDEIAERLGVSNDRANVIKGLADFQSVPSIGQKLAEKLVFKLNIYSLEEMREKDGAQLIDELEQKLGVWTDSCVEDQIRCVIYFSKNPSSSKQWFDFTEERKRYRQINGYPENRPKKGWYE
;
A
#
# COMPACT_ATOMS: atom_id res chain seq x y z
N MET A 1 0.20 -0.53 18.86
CA MET A 1 0.04 -1.94 18.46
C MET A 1 0.28 -2.02 16.96
N SER A 2 1.25 -2.80 16.50
CA SER A 2 1.43 -3.01 15.05
C SER A 2 0.26 -3.83 14.52
N ALA A 3 -0.35 -3.39 13.43
CA ALA A 3 -1.37 -4.18 12.75
C ALA A 3 -0.73 -5.50 12.29
N ALA A 4 -1.42 -6.62 12.48
CA ALA A 4 -0.94 -7.90 12.00
C ALA A 4 -0.89 -7.86 10.46
N ILE A 5 0.32 -8.01 9.89
CA ILE A 5 0.52 -8.10 8.44
C ILE A 5 -0.28 -9.30 7.91
N LYS A 6 -1.10 -9.06 6.90
CA LYS A 6 -1.88 -10.09 6.20
C LYS A 6 -1.38 -10.21 4.77
N LEU A 7 -0.84 -11.38 4.44
CA LEU A 7 -0.38 -11.69 3.09
C LEU A 7 -1.24 -12.82 2.52
N PRO A 8 -1.68 -12.72 1.25
CA PRO A 8 -2.48 -13.75 0.59
C PRO A 8 -1.59 -14.90 0.12
N LEU A 9 -0.90 -15.55 1.07
CA LEU A 9 -0.01 -16.68 0.79
C LEU A 9 -0.81 -17.97 0.56
N THR A 10 -0.39 -18.79 -0.40
CA THR A 10 -0.89 -20.16 -0.55
C THR A 10 -0.45 -21.02 0.64
N ASP A 11 -1.07 -22.19 0.83
CA ASP A 11 -0.70 -23.06 1.94
C ASP A 11 0.72 -23.62 1.80
N ASP A 12 1.18 -23.83 0.55
CA ASP A 12 2.56 -24.19 0.24
C ASP A 12 3.53 -23.05 0.58
N GLU A 13 3.23 -21.81 0.18
CA GLU A 13 4.02 -20.61 0.53
C GLU A 13 4.10 -20.43 2.06
N LYS A 14 2.99 -20.61 2.79
CA LYS A 14 2.99 -20.58 4.27
C LYS A 14 3.83 -21.71 4.87
N SER A 15 3.78 -22.92 4.29
CA SER A 15 4.58 -24.05 4.74
C SER A 15 6.08 -23.76 4.60
N ARG A 16 6.50 -23.25 3.43
CA ARG A 16 7.88 -22.86 3.16
C ARG A 16 8.37 -21.73 4.05
N LEU A 17 7.53 -20.72 4.31
CA LEU A 17 7.86 -19.64 5.25
C LEU A 17 8.16 -20.17 6.66
N ARG A 18 7.37 -21.14 7.14
CA ARG A 18 7.58 -21.81 8.43
C ARG A 18 8.86 -22.65 8.42
N GLN A 19 9.13 -23.40 7.35
CA GLN A 19 10.38 -24.17 7.20
C GLN A 19 11.61 -23.27 7.21
N ALA A 20 11.54 -22.10 6.57
CA ALA A 20 12.56 -21.07 6.59
C ALA A 20 12.65 -20.30 7.92
N LYS A 21 11.81 -20.65 8.92
CA LYS A 21 11.72 -20.00 10.24
C LYS A 21 11.48 -18.48 10.17
N VAL A 22 10.80 -18.02 9.12
CA VAL A 22 10.43 -16.62 8.96
C VAL A 22 9.01 -16.40 9.48
N LYS A 23 8.80 -15.37 10.30
CA LYS A 23 7.46 -14.96 10.72
C LYS A 23 6.83 -14.10 9.63
N ILE A 24 5.53 -14.22 9.41
CA ILE A 24 4.80 -13.39 8.43
C ILE A 24 4.99 -11.88 8.68
N ALA A 25 5.08 -11.49 9.96
CA ALA A 25 5.31 -10.11 10.37
C ALA A 25 6.70 -9.57 9.97
N ASP A 26 7.68 -10.44 9.74
CA ASP A 26 9.05 -10.07 9.39
C ASP A 26 9.31 -10.15 7.86
N VAL A 27 8.33 -10.53 7.04
CA VAL A 27 8.50 -10.65 5.57
C VAL A 27 8.92 -9.32 4.94
N HIS A 28 8.46 -8.18 5.44
CA HIS A 28 8.88 -6.85 4.99
C HIS A 28 10.38 -6.58 5.19
N ARG A 29 11.08 -7.36 6.03
CA ARG A 29 12.53 -7.23 6.23
C ARG A 29 13.36 -8.03 5.23
N LEU A 30 12.72 -8.95 4.49
CA LEU A 30 13.39 -9.70 3.45
C LEU A 30 13.47 -8.89 2.17
N THR A 31 14.51 -9.15 1.39
CA THR A 31 14.61 -8.69 0.00
C THR A 31 13.68 -9.50 -0.91
N LYS A 32 13.41 -8.99 -2.12
CA LYS A 32 12.65 -9.71 -3.14
C LYS A 32 13.27 -11.08 -3.45
N ASP A 33 14.59 -11.13 -3.61
CA ASP A 33 15.30 -12.34 -4.01
C ASP A 33 15.26 -13.39 -2.89
N GLU A 34 15.39 -12.97 -1.62
CA GLU A 34 15.21 -13.86 -0.48
C GLU A 34 13.76 -14.40 -0.37
N ILE A 35 12.75 -13.58 -0.70
CA ILE A 35 11.36 -14.05 -0.74
C ILE A 35 11.19 -15.10 -1.85
N ALA A 36 11.72 -14.83 -3.04
CA ALA A 36 11.67 -15.75 -4.18
C ALA A 36 12.33 -17.10 -3.84
N GLU A 37 13.54 -17.06 -3.26
CA GLU A 37 14.30 -18.24 -2.85
C GLU A 37 13.60 -19.03 -1.74
N ARG A 38 13.27 -18.37 -0.62
CA ARG A 38 12.71 -19.05 0.56
C ARG A 38 11.31 -19.62 0.29
N LEU A 39 10.51 -18.94 -0.54
CA LEU A 39 9.16 -19.40 -0.89
C LEU A 39 9.13 -20.25 -2.16
N GLY A 40 10.22 -20.33 -2.92
CA GLY A 40 10.25 -21.05 -4.20
C GLY A 40 9.22 -20.50 -5.19
N VAL A 41 9.07 -19.17 -5.25
CA VAL A 41 8.10 -18.48 -6.11
C VAL A 41 8.80 -17.65 -7.18
N SER A 42 8.06 -17.27 -8.23
CA SER A 42 8.60 -16.40 -9.28
C SER A 42 8.94 -15.01 -8.74
N ASN A 43 9.81 -14.29 -9.45
CA ASN A 43 10.15 -12.90 -9.13
C ASN A 43 8.92 -11.98 -9.10
N ASP A 44 7.95 -12.19 -9.99
CA ASP A 44 6.71 -11.40 -10.02
C ASP A 44 5.87 -11.65 -8.76
N ARG A 45 5.76 -12.91 -8.33
CA ARG A 45 5.07 -13.25 -7.11
C ARG A 45 5.80 -12.71 -5.88
N ALA A 46 7.13 -12.78 -5.87
CA ALA A 46 7.95 -12.18 -4.81
C ALA A 46 7.77 -10.66 -4.74
N ASN A 47 7.69 -9.96 -5.88
CA ASN A 47 7.38 -8.53 -5.95
C ASN A 47 6.03 -8.20 -5.31
N VAL A 48 4.98 -8.96 -5.64
CA VAL A 48 3.65 -8.80 -5.04
C VAL A 48 3.72 -8.97 -3.51
N ILE A 49 4.33 -10.06 -3.04
CA ILE A 49 4.42 -10.36 -1.60
C ILE A 49 5.22 -9.27 -0.88
N LYS A 50 6.34 -8.85 -1.47
CA LYS A 50 7.21 -7.80 -0.93
C LYS A 50 6.46 -6.47 -0.82
N GLY A 51 5.80 -6.02 -1.89
CA GLY A 51 5.04 -4.77 -1.87
C GLY A 51 3.90 -4.79 -0.84
N LEU A 52 3.15 -5.89 -0.77
CA LEU A 52 2.08 -6.04 0.22
C LEU A 52 2.61 -5.99 1.66
N ALA A 53 3.77 -6.60 1.92
CA ALA A 53 4.40 -6.59 3.24
C ALA A 53 4.96 -5.21 3.59
N ASP A 54 5.66 -4.56 2.66
CA ASP A 54 6.28 -3.26 2.87
C ASP A 54 5.23 -2.17 3.12
N PHE A 55 4.15 -2.11 2.34
CA PHE A 55 3.09 -1.12 2.59
C PHE A 55 2.38 -1.34 3.92
N GLN A 56 2.20 -2.59 4.35
CA GLN A 56 1.62 -2.90 5.68
C GLN A 56 2.60 -2.66 6.84
N SER A 57 3.88 -2.44 6.56
CA SER A 57 4.86 -2.03 7.58
C SER A 57 4.74 -0.54 7.94
N VAL A 58 4.10 0.26 7.07
CA VAL A 58 3.85 1.69 7.32
C VAL A 58 2.84 1.84 8.47
N PRO A 59 3.07 2.73 9.45
CA PRO A 59 2.15 2.93 10.56
C PRO A 59 0.72 3.19 10.08
N SER A 60 -0.25 2.55 10.73
CA SER A 60 -1.70 2.67 10.45
C SER A 60 -2.17 2.21 9.06
N ILE A 61 -1.30 1.64 8.23
CA ILE A 61 -1.65 1.13 6.90
C ILE A 61 -1.98 -0.37 6.96
N GLY A 62 -3.14 -0.72 6.44
CA GLY A 62 -3.63 -2.10 6.43
C GLY A 62 -3.64 -2.75 5.04
N GLN A 63 -3.98 -4.03 5.02
CA GLN A 63 -4.05 -4.86 3.81
C GLN A 63 -4.85 -4.22 2.67
N LYS A 64 -6.03 -3.65 2.95
CA LYS A 64 -6.91 -3.10 1.90
C LYS A 64 -6.26 -1.99 1.07
N LEU A 65 -5.43 -1.14 1.68
CA LEU A 65 -4.68 -0.13 0.93
C LEU A 65 -3.52 -0.76 0.19
N ALA A 66 -2.75 -1.63 0.86
CA ALA A 66 -1.63 -2.33 0.24
C ALA A 66 -2.07 -3.07 -1.04
N GLU A 67 -3.22 -3.72 -1.02
CA GLU A 67 -3.82 -4.37 -2.19
C GLU A 67 -4.20 -3.38 -3.30
N LYS A 68 -4.70 -2.20 -2.97
CA LYS A 68 -4.98 -1.15 -3.97
C LYS A 68 -3.69 -0.66 -4.63
N LEU A 69 -2.65 -0.40 -3.86
CA LEU A 69 -1.35 0.03 -4.37
C LEU A 69 -0.75 -1.04 -5.30
N VAL A 70 -0.73 -2.30 -4.84
CA VAL A 70 -0.12 -3.41 -5.59
C VAL A 70 -0.97 -3.85 -6.78
N PHE A 71 -2.25 -4.13 -6.60
CA PHE A 71 -3.08 -4.77 -7.62
C PHE A 71 -3.87 -3.83 -8.51
N LYS A 72 -4.06 -2.57 -8.11
CA LYS A 72 -4.78 -1.57 -8.93
C LYS A 72 -3.81 -0.57 -9.53
N LEU A 73 -2.87 -0.08 -8.73
CA LEU A 73 -1.88 0.89 -9.21
C LEU A 73 -0.60 0.26 -9.77
N ASN A 74 -0.39 -1.05 -9.59
CA ASN A 74 0.83 -1.75 -10.01
C ASN A 74 2.11 -1.15 -9.40
N ILE A 75 2.04 -0.74 -8.14
CA ILE A 75 3.17 -0.20 -7.37
C ILE A 75 3.61 -1.26 -6.38
N TYR A 76 4.89 -1.64 -6.40
CA TYR A 76 5.38 -2.82 -5.67
C TYR A 76 6.39 -2.49 -4.57
N SER A 77 6.73 -1.21 -4.38
CA SER A 77 7.73 -0.80 -3.39
C SER A 77 7.46 0.59 -2.80
N LEU A 78 8.04 0.85 -1.63
CA LEU A 78 8.07 2.20 -1.05
C LEU A 78 8.93 3.15 -1.89
N GLU A 79 9.96 2.65 -2.58
CA GLU A 79 10.82 3.47 -3.44
C GLU A 79 10.02 4.13 -4.57
N GLU A 80 9.14 3.38 -5.24
CA GLU A 80 8.25 3.91 -6.28
C GLU A 80 7.27 4.98 -5.78
N MET A 81 7.00 5.00 -4.47
CA MET A 81 6.12 6.00 -3.85
C MET A 81 6.82 7.34 -3.59
N ARG A 82 8.16 7.39 -3.59
CA ARG A 82 8.92 8.57 -3.17
C ARG A 82 8.62 9.79 -4.05
N GLU A 83 8.53 9.61 -5.35
CA GLU A 83 8.31 10.72 -6.31
C GLU A 83 6.84 10.88 -6.74
N LYS A 84 5.90 10.22 -6.05
CA LYS A 84 4.47 10.30 -6.37
C LYS A 84 3.79 11.47 -5.66
N ASP A 85 2.69 11.94 -6.25
CA ASP A 85 1.76 12.89 -5.64
C ASP A 85 0.51 12.18 -5.11
N GLY A 86 0.10 12.53 -3.90
CA GLY A 86 -1.02 11.87 -3.22
C GLY A 86 -2.38 12.15 -3.87
N ALA A 87 -2.59 13.36 -4.39
CA ALA A 87 -3.84 13.72 -5.07
C ALA A 87 -3.93 13.04 -6.44
N GLN A 88 -2.84 13.03 -7.21
CA GLN A 88 -2.80 12.34 -8.50
C GLN A 88 -3.02 10.83 -8.36
N LEU A 89 -2.40 10.19 -7.35
CA LEU A 89 -2.56 8.75 -7.14
C LEU A 89 -3.97 8.35 -6.72
N ILE A 90 -4.65 9.13 -5.88
CA ILE A 90 -6.05 8.81 -5.54
C ILE A 90 -6.95 9.01 -6.75
N ASP A 91 -6.71 10.04 -7.55
CA ASP A 91 -7.49 10.32 -8.75
C ASP A 91 -7.30 9.16 -9.76
N GLU A 92 -6.06 8.69 -9.99
CA GLU A 92 -5.75 7.52 -10.82
C GLU A 92 -6.41 6.23 -10.27
N LEU A 93 -6.36 6.03 -8.95
CA LEU A 93 -6.95 4.87 -8.31
C LEU A 93 -8.46 4.82 -8.51
N GLU A 94 -9.16 5.93 -8.31
CA GLU A 94 -10.60 6.02 -8.52
C GLU A 94 -10.97 5.78 -9.98
N GLN A 95 -10.20 6.32 -10.94
CA GLN A 95 -10.38 6.00 -12.37
C GLN A 95 -10.29 4.49 -12.63
N LYS A 96 -9.25 3.82 -12.11
CA LYS A 96 -9.05 2.37 -12.28
C LYS A 96 -10.12 1.53 -11.58
N LEU A 97 -10.71 2.04 -10.52
CA LEU A 97 -11.81 1.39 -9.81
C LEU A 97 -13.17 1.67 -10.47
N GLY A 98 -13.30 2.74 -11.26
CA GLY A 98 -14.57 3.19 -11.83
C GLY A 98 -15.55 3.77 -10.80
N VAL A 99 -15.09 4.01 -9.56
CA VAL A 99 -15.88 4.53 -8.44
C VAL A 99 -15.03 5.48 -7.61
N TRP A 100 -15.66 6.47 -6.98
CA TRP A 100 -14.98 7.28 -5.98
C TRP A 100 -14.91 6.56 -4.63
N THR A 101 -13.85 6.81 -3.86
CA THR A 101 -13.57 6.12 -2.59
C THR A 101 -13.61 7.07 -1.40
N ASP A 102 -13.66 6.51 -0.19
CA ASP A 102 -13.60 7.31 1.04
C ASP A 102 -12.36 8.21 1.07
N SER A 103 -12.53 9.43 1.56
CA SER A 103 -11.45 10.42 1.54
C SER A 103 -10.22 10.03 2.37
N CYS A 104 -10.39 9.13 3.34
CA CYS A 104 -9.28 8.62 4.14
C CYS A 104 -8.29 7.76 3.32
N VAL A 105 -8.68 7.29 2.13
CA VAL A 105 -7.78 6.58 1.23
C VAL A 105 -6.69 7.51 0.70
N GLU A 106 -7.01 8.77 0.38
CA GLU A 106 -6.00 9.77 0.01
C GLU A 106 -5.06 10.08 1.18
N ASP A 107 -5.60 10.23 2.40
CA ASP A 107 -4.80 10.46 3.61
C ASP A 107 -3.80 9.30 3.83
N GLN A 108 -4.24 8.06 3.62
CA GLN A 108 -3.40 6.88 3.69
C GLN A 108 -2.31 6.85 2.59
N ILE A 109 -2.63 7.24 1.35
CA ILE A 109 -1.65 7.34 0.26
C ILE A 109 -0.58 8.39 0.61
N ARG A 110 -0.99 9.59 1.08
CA ARG A 110 -0.07 10.65 1.53
C ARG A 110 0.85 10.15 2.64
N CYS A 111 0.33 9.37 3.58
CA CYS A 111 1.10 8.75 4.64
C CYS A 111 2.18 7.79 4.11
N VAL A 112 1.85 6.93 3.13
CA VAL A 112 2.81 6.02 2.51
C VAL A 112 3.91 6.79 1.76
N ILE A 113 3.55 7.83 1.00
CA ILE A 113 4.51 8.71 0.30
C ILE A 113 5.44 9.40 1.31
N TYR A 114 4.88 9.90 2.42
CA TYR A 114 5.68 10.54 3.46
C TYR A 114 6.65 9.54 4.10
N PHE A 115 6.17 8.34 4.42
CA PHE A 115 6.98 7.28 5.03
C PHE A 115 8.10 6.80 4.11
N SER A 116 7.90 6.74 2.79
CA SER A 116 8.97 6.36 1.85
C SER A 116 10.13 7.36 1.78
N LYS A 117 9.88 8.62 2.17
CA LYS A 117 10.88 9.67 2.38
C LYS A 117 11.43 9.69 3.80
N ASN A 118 10.65 9.21 4.77
CA ASN A 118 10.91 9.31 6.21
C ASN A 118 10.63 7.96 6.91
N PRO A 119 11.43 6.91 6.67
CA PRO A 119 11.14 5.54 7.10
C PRO A 119 11.15 5.33 8.63
N SER A 120 11.67 6.30 9.40
CA SER A 120 11.62 6.31 10.87
C SER A 120 10.41 7.04 11.44
N SER A 121 9.54 7.61 10.59
CA SER A 121 8.39 8.37 11.05
C SER A 121 7.32 7.47 11.69
N SER A 122 6.76 7.94 12.80
CA SER A 122 5.61 7.33 13.46
C SER A 122 4.27 7.94 13.04
N LYS A 123 4.27 8.86 12.06
CA LYS A 123 3.05 9.50 11.56
C LYS A 123 2.05 8.47 11.07
N GLN A 124 0.78 8.73 11.36
CA GLN A 124 -0.34 7.90 10.96
C GLN A 124 -1.15 8.61 9.87
N TRP A 125 -1.98 7.87 9.13
CA TRP A 125 -2.68 8.43 7.99
C TRP A 125 -3.53 9.67 8.34
N PHE A 126 -4.13 9.71 9.52
CA PHE A 126 -4.97 10.84 9.94
C PHE A 126 -4.16 12.11 10.22
N ASP A 127 -2.84 12.03 10.37
CA ASP A 127 -1.97 13.21 10.49
C ASP A 127 -1.93 14.02 9.18
N PHE A 128 -2.39 13.44 8.06
CA PHE A 128 -2.43 14.05 6.73
C PHE A 128 -3.80 14.60 6.35
N THR A 129 -4.83 14.43 7.20
CA THR A 129 -6.20 14.85 6.89
C THR A 129 -6.31 16.36 6.67
N GLU A 130 -5.64 17.18 7.48
CA GLU A 130 -5.70 18.64 7.34
C GLU A 130 -4.97 19.13 6.09
N GLU A 131 -3.86 18.49 5.72
CA GLU A 131 -3.15 18.75 4.46
C GLU A 131 -4.06 18.45 3.26
N ARG A 132 -4.68 17.27 3.22
CA ARG A 132 -5.64 16.90 2.17
C ARG A 132 -6.79 17.88 2.07
N LYS A 133 -7.43 18.23 3.19
CA LYS A 133 -8.58 19.16 3.18
C LYS A 133 -8.20 20.51 2.57
N ARG A 134 -7.05 21.08 2.96
CA ARG A 134 -6.55 22.33 2.39
C ARG A 134 -6.32 22.20 0.89
N TYR A 135 -5.69 21.11 0.45
CA TYR A 135 -5.46 20.86 -0.97
C TYR A 135 -6.77 20.77 -1.75
N ARG A 136 -7.75 19.98 -1.28
CA ARG A 136 -9.04 19.77 -1.95
C ARG A 136 -9.97 20.98 -1.88
N GLN A 137 -9.81 21.87 -0.90
CA GLN A 137 -10.52 23.14 -0.86
C GLN A 137 -10.07 24.08 -1.99
N ILE A 138 -8.77 24.07 -2.32
CA ILE A 138 -8.19 24.95 -3.34
C ILE A 138 -8.37 24.36 -4.74
N ASN A 139 -8.11 23.06 -4.91
CA ASN A 139 -8.01 22.42 -6.22
C ASN A 139 -9.23 21.58 -6.59
N GLY A 140 -10.08 21.24 -5.61
CA GLY A 140 -11.21 20.34 -5.83
C GLY A 140 -10.78 18.91 -6.23
N TYR A 141 -11.70 18.25 -6.92
CA TYR A 141 -11.50 16.95 -7.56
C TYR A 141 -11.52 17.14 -9.09
N PRO A 142 -10.82 16.31 -9.86
CA PRO A 142 -10.80 16.45 -11.31
C PRO A 142 -12.17 16.18 -11.93
N GLU A 143 -12.46 16.83 -13.05
CA GLU A 143 -13.77 16.72 -13.74
C GLU A 143 -14.10 15.28 -14.17
N ASN A 144 -13.07 14.48 -14.48
CA ASN A 144 -13.24 13.10 -14.89
C ASN A 144 -13.49 12.13 -13.72
N ARG A 145 -13.50 12.58 -12.46
CA ARG A 145 -13.71 11.71 -11.30
C ARG A 145 -15.00 10.87 -11.45
N PRO A 146 -14.97 9.56 -11.13
CA PRO A 146 -16.18 8.75 -11.19
C PRO A 146 -17.28 9.31 -10.30
N LYS A 147 -18.53 9.24 -10.77
CA LYS A 147 -19.71 9.73 -10.02
C LYS A 147 -20.28 8.70 -9.05
N LYS A 148 -20.13 7.42 -9.38
CA LYS A 148 -20.60 6.30 -8.56
C LYS A 148 -19.72 6.12 -7.32
N GLY A 149 -20.33 6.01 -6.14
CA GLY A 149 -19.62 5.71 -4.91
C GLY A 149 -19.27 4.23 -4.78
N TRP A 150 -18.20 3.92 -4.05
CA TRP A 150 -17.73 2.55 -3.85
C TRP A 150 -18.71 1.60 -3.15
N TYR A 151 -19.73 2.14 -2.47
CA TYR A 151 -20.74 1.39 -1.70
C TYR A 151 -22.01 1.08 -2.49
N GLU A 152 -22.15 1.62 -3.70
CA GLU A 152 -23.25 1.36 -4.63
C GLU A 152 -22.98 0.16 -5.52
#